data_AF-A0A4Y7L3B9-F1
#
_entry.id   AF-A0A4Y7L3B9-F1
#
_cell.length_a   1.000
_cell.length_b   1.000
_cell.length_c   1.000
_cell.angle_alpha   90.00
_cell.angle_beta   90.00
_cell.angle_gamma   90.00
#
_symmetry.space_group_name_H-M   'P 1'
#
loop_
_entity.id
_entity.type
_entity.pdbx_description
1 polymer ?
#
loop_
_entity_poly.entity_id
_entity_poly.type
_entity_poly.pdbx_seq_one_letter_code
_entity_poly.pdbx_strand_id
1 'polypeptide(L)'
;MCIFVIKPLAFQENCVGGILYAIESNSYGLRGLTLVKRLGSLSKPDDDEYLVAVVAFCVKPSFKILHGNVKNINYDDKVFKIGSDYLDRSPPGQGVMEAAKEFFKYGFSFWGNSDHCSGCLFEASFVGLKSLQ
;
A
#
# COMPACT_ATOMS: atom_id res chain seq x y z
N MET A 1 -3.28 11.62 4.95
CA MET A 1 -2.52 10.38 4.64
C MET A 1 -3.47 9.32 4.09
N CYS A 2 -2.93 8.31 3.40
CA CYS A 2 -3.67 7.10 3.01
C CYS A 2 -2.74 5.89 3.19
N ILE A 3 -3.33 4.72 3.44
CA ILE A 3 -2.65 3.44 3.34
C ILE A 3 -3.03 2.81 2.02
N PHE A 4 -2.05 2.40 1.25
CA PHE A 4 -2.21 1.57 0.07
C PHE A 4 -1.84 0.14 0.40
N VAL A 5 -2.55 -0.82 -0.16
CA VAL A 5 -2.26 -2.24 -0.01
C VAL A 5 -2.05 -2.83 -1.40
N ILE A 6 -0.81 -3.21 -1.69
CA ILE A 6 -0.44 -3.89 -2.93
C ILE A 6 -0.77 -5.38 -2.76
N LYS A 7 -1.61 -5.90 -3.66
CA LYS A 7 -2.18 -7.25 -3.62
C LYS A 7 -1.25 -8.29 -4.28
N PRO A 8 -1.46 -9.60 -4.02
CA PRO A 8 -0.58 -10.67 -4.50
C PRO A 8 -0.47 -10.72 -6.03
N LEU A 9 -1.55 -10.39 -6.74
CA LEU A 9 -1.56 -10.33 -8.20
C LEU A 9 -0.48 -9.37 -8.76
N ALA A 10 -0.17 -8.28 -8.05
CA ALA A 10 0.88 -7.36 -8.48
C ALA A 10 2.29 -7.97 -8.42
N PHE A 11 2.52 -8.90 -7.50
CA PHE A 11 3.76 -9.67 -7.41
C PHE A 11 3.82 -10.72 -8.51
N GLN A 12 2.73 -11.48 -8.68
CA GLN A 12 2.61 -12.50 -9.74
C GLN A 12 2.85 -11.91 -11.14
N GLU A 13 2.40 -10.67 -11.36
CA GLU A 13 2.56 -9.96 -12.62
C GLU A 13 3.76 -9.01 -12.68
N ASN A 14 4.67 -9.07 -11.70
CA ASN A 14 5.91 -8.29 -11.63
C ASN A 14 5.72 -6.77 -11.79
N CYS A 15 4.63 -6.20 -11.24
CA CYS A 15 4.30 -4.78 -11.40
C CYS A 15 4.35 -3.95 -10.10
N VAL A 16 4.80 -4.55 -8.99
CA VAL A 16 4.96 -3.87 -7.69
C VAL A 16 5.78 -2.59 -7.80
N GLY A 17 6.92 -2.62 -8.50
CA GLY A 17 7.78 -1.44 -8.67
C GLY A 17 7.07 -0.30 -9.40
N GLY A 18 6.25 -0.62 -10.40
CA GLY A 18 5.43 0.37 -11.11
C GLY A 18 4.34 0.96 -10.26
N ILE A 19 3.69 0.14 -9.43
CA ILE A 19 2.68 0.61 -8.47
C ILE A 19 3.32 1.52 -7.41
N LEU A 20 4.48 1.15 -6.88
CA LEU A 20 5.21 1.99 -5.92
C LEU A 20 5.59 3.34 -6.52
N TYR A 21 6.14 3.35 -7.73
CA TYR A 21 6.47 4.57 -8.44
C TYR A 21 5.23 5.43 -8.73
N ALA A 22 4.10 4.80 -9.05
CA ALA A 22 2.83 5.51 -9.25
C ALA A 22 2.35 6.19 -7.96
N ILE A 23 2.42 5.51 -6.81
CA ILE A 23 2.04 6.07 -5.51
C ILE A 23 2.98 7.24 -5.15
N GLU A 24 4.29 7.06 -5.32
CA GLU A 24 5.28 8.09 -5.04
C GLU A 24 5.07 9.33 -5.92
N SER A 25 4.95 9.14 -7.23
CA SER A 25 4.71 10.22 -8.22
C SER A 25 3.41 11.00 -7.98
N ASN A 26 2.46 10.38 -7.28
CA ASN A 26 1.15 10.94 -6.96
C ASN A 26 0.96 11.26 -5.48
N SER A 27 2.05 11.36 -4.72
CA SER A 27 2.01 11.80 -3.32
C SER A 27 3.06 12.89 -3.08
N TYR A 28 2.99 13.57 -1.94
CA TYR A 28 4.09 14.44 -1.49
C TYR A 28 5.24 13.63 -0.86
N GLY A 29 5.03 12.33 -0.65
CA GLY A 29 6.05 11.43 -0.15
C GLY A 29 5.46 10.20 0.50
N LEU A 30 6.28 9.15 0.53
CA LEU A 30 6.02 7.93 1.29
C LEU A 30 6.50 8.14 2.74
N ARG A 31 5.72 7.66 3.70
CA ARG A 31 6.01 7.76 5.15
C ARG A 31 6.36 6.41 5.78
N GLY A 32 6.18 5.34 5.02
CA GLY A 32 6.46 3.99 5.47
C GLY A 32 6.03 2.97 4.44
N LEU A 33 6.72 1.84 4.45
CA LEU A 33 6.39 0.66 3.69
C LEU A 33 6.71 -0.55 4.57
N THR A 34 5.80 -1.52 4.62
CA THR A 34 6.06 -2.77 5.32
C THR A 34 5.38 -3.95 4.62
N LEU A 35 5.93 -5.13 4.85
CA LEU A 35 5.32 -6.39 4.44
C LEU A 35 4.26 -6.76 5.48
N VAL A 36 3.02 -7.05 5.04
CA VAL A 36 1.92 -7.39 5.92
C VAL A 36 1.29 -8.71 5.50
N LYS A 37 0.81 -9.48 6.48
CA LYS A 37 0.00 -10.67 6.24
C LYS A 37 -1.45 -10.33 6.48
N ARG A 38 -2.36 -10.84 5.64
CA ARG A 38 -3.79 -10.72 5.90
C ARG A 38 -4.18 -11.62 7.08
N LEU A 39 -4.49 -11.02 8.23
CA LEU A 39 -5.02 -11.75 9.38
C LEU A 39 -6.49 -12.11 9.11
N GLY A 40 -6.73 -13.18 8.36
CA GLY A 40 -8.10 -13.60 8.05
C GLY A 40 -8.29 -14.66 6.97
N SER A 41 -7.83 -15.88 7.21
CA SER A 41 -8.68 -17.06 7.04
C SER A 41 -8.22 -18.17 7.98
N LEU A 42 -9.08 -18.56 8.93
CA LEU A 42 -8.90 -19.73 9.81
C LEU A 42 -9.02 -21.08 9.05
N SER A 43 -8.88 -21.06 7.72
CA SER A 43 -9.03 -22.21 6.85
C SER A 43 -7.83 -22.34 5.92
N LYS A 44 -6.92 -23.24 6.33
CA LYS A 44 -5.68 -23.72 5.68
C LYS A 44 -4.43 -22.82 5.78
N PRO A 45 -3.27 -23.38 6.19
CA PRO A 45 -2.03 -22.65 6.37
C PRO A 45 -1.08 -22.71 5.16
N ASP A 46 -1.58 -22.87 3.93
CA ASP A 46 -0.70 -23.23 2.79
C ASP A 46 -0.48 -22.16 1.72
N ASP A 47 -0.93 -20.93 1.90
CA ASP A 47 -0.39 -19.80 1.13
C ASP A 47 -0.41 -18.53 2.00
N ASP A 48 0.74 -18.24 2.61
CA ASP A 48 1.02 -16.95 3.24
C ASP A 48 1.08 -15.88 2.13
N GLU A 49 -0.07 -15.41 1.65
CA GLU A 49 -0.13 -14.30 0.69
C GLU A 49 0.34 -13.01 1.38
N TYR A 50 1.62 -12.72 1.21
CA TYR A 50 2.21 -11.48 1.66
C TYR A 50 1.70 -10.31 0.80
N LEU A 51 1.31 -9.24 1.47
CA LEU A 51 0.91 -7.97 0.89
C LEU A 51 1.96 -6.92 1.24
N VAL A 52 1.99 -5.82 0.50
CA VAL A 52 2.79 -4.65 0.86
C VAL A 52 1.88 -3.49 1.22
N ALA A 53 1.96 -3.03 2.47
CA ALA A 53 1.27 -1.85 2.93
C ALA A 53 2.18 -0.63 2.79
N VAL A 54 1.70 0.41 2.12
CA VAL A 54 2.43 1.65 1.85
C VAL A 54 1.67 2.82 2.44
N VAL A 55 2.35 3.61 3.26
CA VAL A 55 1.78 4.79 3.87
C VAL A 55 2.19 6.01 3.05
N ALA A 56 1.23 6.70 2.44
CA ALA A 56 1.48 7.87 1.61
C ALA A 56 0.92 9.15 2.24
N PHE A 57 1.67 10.24 2.10
CA PHE A 57 1.30 11.58 2.57
C PHE A 57 0.80 12.46 1.42
N CYS A 58 -0.31 13.18 1.65
CA CYS A 58 -0.94 14.09 0.68
C CYS A 58 -1.03 13.51 -0.74
N VAL A 59 -1.74 12.37 -0.89
CA VAL A 59 -2.01 11.76 -2.20
C VAL A 59 -2.85 12.72 -3.05
N LYS A 60 -2.42 12.98 -4.29
CA LYS A 60 -3.13 13.83 -5.25
C LYS A 60 -4.54 13.27 -5.52
N PRO A 61 -5.59 14.10 -5.54
CA PRO A 61 -6.95 13.66 -5.85
C PRO A 61 -7.11 13.03 -7.25
N SER A 62 -6.20 13.36 -8.18
CA SER A 62 -6.15 12.79 -9.53
C SER A 62 -5.73 11.31 -9.56
N PHE A 63 -5.10 10.80 -8.50
CA PHE A 63 -4.70 9.40 -8.43
C PHE A 63 -5.89 8.53 -8.05
N LYS A 64 -6.40 7.82 -9.06
CA LYS A 64 -7.59 6.97 -8.95
C LYS A 64 -7.19 5.51 -9.16
N ILE A 65 -7.82 4.66 -8.37
CA ILE A 65 -7.80 3.20 -8.57
C ILE A 65 -9.02 2.87 -9.41
N LEU A 66 -8.80 2.16 -10.52
CA LEU A 66 -9.84 1.74 -11.45
C LEU A 66 -10.47 0.44 -10.96
N HIS A 67 -11.70 0.15 -11.39
CA HIS A 67 -12.34 -1.12 -11.06
C HIS A 67 -11.74 -2.27 -11.89
N GLY A 68 -11.49 -3.41 -11.24
CA GLY A 68 -11.10 -4.67 -11.85
C GLY A 68 -9.61 -4.80 -12.18
N ASN A 69 -9.31 -5.67 -13.13
CA ASN A 69 -7.95 -5.98 -13.58
C ASN A 69 -7.51 -4.98 -14.66
N VAL A 70 -6.97 -3.84 -14.22
CA VAL A 70 -6.38 -2.83 -15.13
C VAL A 70 -4.94 -2.56 -14.74
N LYS A 71 -4.01 -2.77 -15.67
CA LYS A 71 -2.59 -2.50 -15.48
C LYS A 71 -2.02 -1.78 -16.70
N ASN A 72 -1.98 -0.45 -16.64
CA ASN A 72 -1.26 0.36 -17.61
C ASN A 72 -0.45 1.43 -16.86
N ILE A 73 0.85 1.14 -16.73
CA ILE A 73 1.83 1.95 -16.02
C ILE A 73 2.90 2.33 -17.04
N ASN A 74 2.98 3.61 -17.37
CA ASN A 74 4.03 4.17 -18.22
C ASN A 74 4.76 5.25 -17.42
N TYR A 75 6.06 5.03 -17.21
CA TYR A 75 6.93 5.86 -16.38
C TYR A 75 7.23 7.21 -17.04
N ASP A 76 7.49 7.19 -18.35
CA ASP A 76 7.92 8.35 -19.13
C ASP A 76 6.79 9.36 -19.25
N ASP A 77 5.60 8.87 -19.61
CA ASP A 77 4.40 9.68 -19.80
C ASP A 77 3.62 9.92 -18.49
N LYS A 78 4.10 9.35 -17.37
CA LYS A 78 3.45 9.40 -16.05
C LYS A 78 1.98 8.96 -16.08
N VAL A 79 1.68 7.94 -16.89
CA VAL A 79 0.34 7.35 -16.99
C VAL A 79 0.23 6.21 -16.00
N PHE A 80 -0.66 6.36 -15.03
CA PHE A 80 -0.89 5.37 -13.97
C PHE A 80 -2.35 4.95 -13.92
N LYS A 81 -2.68 3.88 -14.63
CA LYS A 81 -3.99 3.23 -14.61
C LYS A 81 -3.84 1.89 -13.92
N ILE A 82 -4.17 1.87 -12.62
CA ILE A 82 -4.02 0.70 -11.75
C ILE A 82 -5.40 0.30 -11.25
N GLY A 83 -5.72 -0.97 -11.41
CA GLY A 83 -6.98 -1.57 -11.04
C GLY A 83 -7.02 -2.06 -9.59
N SER A 84 -8.23 -2.22 -9.06
CA SER A 84 -8.48 -2.68 -7.69
C SER A 84 -7.96 -4.08 -7.42
N ASP A 85 -7.73 -4.89 -8.45
CA ASP A 85 -7.20 -6.25 -8.29
C ASP A 85 -5.70 -6.24 -7.91
N TYR A 86 -5.02 -5.12 -8.16
CA TYR A 86 -3.60 -4.92 -7.85
C TYR A 86 -3.37 -4.05 -6.61
N LEU A 87 -4.25 -3.09 -6.36
CA LEU A 87 -4.04 -2.04 -5.38
C LEU A 87 -5.35 -1.66 -4.70
N ASP A 88 -5.37 -1.67 -3.37
CA ASP A 88 -6.41 -1.03 -2.57
C ASP A 88 -5.89 0.25 -1.92
N ARG A 89 -6.82 1.13 -1.58
CA ARG A 89 -6.55 2.38 -0.85
C ARG A 89 -7.53 2.53 0.30
N SER A 90 -7.02 2.78 1.50
CA SER A 90 -7.83 3.12 2.65
C SER A 90 -8.55 4.46 2.42
N PRO A 91 -9.78 4.62 2.92
CA PRO A 91 -10.39 5.95 3.01
C PRO A 91 -9.49 6.89 3.81
N PRO A 92 -9.47 8.20 3.50
CA PRO A 92 -8.77 9.19 4.33
C PRO A 92 -9.42 9.31 5.73
N GLY A 93 -8.74 9.98 6.67
CA GLY A 93 -9.29 10.20 8.02
C GLY A 93 -9.33 8.92 8.85
N GLN A 94 -10.48 8.65 9.49
CA GLN A 94 -10.69 7.47 10.33
C GLN A 94 -10.43 6.15 9.60
N GLY A 95 -10.68 6.08 8.29
CA GLY A 95 -10.41 4.89 7.49
C GLY A 95 -8.92 4.52 7.43
N VAL A 96 -8.02 5.49 7.60
CA VAL A 96 -6.57 5.26 7.71
C VAL A 96 -6.26 4.58 9.05
N MET A 97 -6.93 5.00 10.14
CA MET A 97 -6.70 4.44 11.46
C MET A 97 -7.15 2.99 11.55
N GLU A 98 -8.32 2.66 11.01
CA GLU A 98 -8.80 1.28 11.01
C GLU A 98 -7.94 0.37 10.13
N ALA A 99 -7.55 0.83 8.93
CA ALA A 99 -6.60 0.11 8.09
C ALA A 99 -5.24 -0.05 8.79
N ALA A 100 -4.78 0.96 9.52
CA ALA A 100 -3.52 0.87 10.24
C ALA A 100 -3.56 -0.21 11.34
N LYS A 101 -4.67 -0.32 12.08
CA LYS A 101 -4.85 -1.38 13.09
C LYS A 101 -4.87 -2.77 12.47
N GLU A 102 -5.44 -2.91 11.28
CA GLU A 102 -5.49 -4.19 10.55
C GLU A 102 -4.09 -4.64 10.12
N PHE A 103 -3.28 -3.71 9.59
CA PHE A 103 -2.02 -4.05 8.93
C PHE A 103 -0.76 -3.87 9.79
N PHE A 104 -0.81 -3.01 10.81
CA PHE A 104 0.36 -2.63 11.61
C PHE A 104 0.10 -2.89 13.11
N LYS A 105 0.35 -4.13 13.54
CA LYS A 105 0.18 -4.54 14.94
C LYS A 105 1.11 -3.80 15.91
N TYR A 106 2.31 -3.42 15.44
CA TYR A 106 3.33 -2.66 16.18
C TYR A 106 4.05 -1.68 15.23
N GLY A 107 4.69 -0.63 15.76
CA GLY A 107 5.62 0.23 14.99
C GLY A 107 4.99 1.34 14.14
N PHE A 108 3.66 1.51 14.17
CA PHE A 108 2.97 2.63 13.53
C PHE A 108 2.53 3.66 14.58
N SER A 109 3.10 4.87 14.52
CA SER A 109 2.67 5.99 15.36
C SER A 109 1.93 7.03 14.53
N PHE A 110 0.69 7.28 14.92
CA PHE A 110 -0.21 8.21 14.26
C PHE A 110 -0.55 9.37 15.19
N TRP A 111 -0.49 10.58 14.68
CA TRP A 111 -0.89 11.80 15.39
C TRP A 111 -1.81 12.61 14.47
N GLY A 112 -3.10 12.69 14.80
CA GLY A 112 -4.04 13.45 13.99
C GLY A 112 -5.37 13.72 14.68
N ASN A 113 -5.92 14.92 14.42
CA ASN A 113 -7.33 15.23 14.64
C ASN A 113 -8.14 14.79 13.41
N SER A 114 -9.47 14.68 13.56
CA SER A 114 -10.44 14.17 12.56
C SER A 114 -10.21 14.65 11.11
N ASP A 115 -9.67 15.85 10.92
CA ASP A 115 -9.50 16.47 9.61
C ASP A 115 -8.06 16.41 9.06
N HIS A 116 -7.08 16.13 9.93
CA HIS A 116 -5.65 16.18 9.57
C HIS A 116 -4.88 15.02 10.20
N CYS A 117 -4.54 14.05 9.35
CA CYS A 117 -3.79 12.87 9.72
C CYS A 117 -2.31 13.03 9.38
N SER A 118 -1.44 13.07 10.39
CA SER A 118 0.02 12.98 10.27
C SER A 118 0.54 11.74 11.00
N GLY A 119 1.70 11.23 10.60
CA GLY A 119 2.24 10.00 11.18
C GLY A 119 3.46 9.51 10.43
N CYS A 120 4.21 8.63 11.09
CA CYS A 120 5.39 7.97 10.53
C CYS A 120 5.38 6.50 10.97
N LEU A 121 5.89 5.62 10.10
CA LEU A 121 6.37 4.32 10.59
C LEU A 121 7.70 4.57 11.29
N PHE A 122 7.82 4.11 12.53
CA PHE A 122 9.09 4.13 13.26
C PHE A 122 10.04 3.02 12.81
N GLU A 123 9.53 2.07 12.02
CA GLU A 123 10.30 0.96 11.46
C GLU A 123 9.99 0.86 9.96
N ALA A 124 10.81 1.47 9.10
CA ALA A 124 10.83 1.11 7.68
C ALA A 124 11.53 -0.25 7.56
N SER A 125 10.90 -1.32 8.05
CA SER A 125 11.50 -2.63 8.05
C SER A 125 11.34 -3.24 6.66
N PHE A 126 12.37 -3.07 5.82
CA PHE A 126 12.67 -3.97 4.71
C PHE A 126 13.02 -5.35 5.29
N VAL A 127 12.04 -6.08 5.82
CA VAL A 127 12.24 -7.48 6.22
C VAL A 127 12.04 -8.34 4.98
N GLY A 128 13.15 -8.78 4.40
CA GLY A 128 13.20 -10.04 3.67
C GLY A 128 13.15 -9.99 2.14
N LEU A 129 14.03 -9.24 1.48
CA LEU A 129 14.58 -9.72 0.20
C LEU A 129 15.61 -10.80 0.52
N LYS A 130 15.17 -12.04 0.73
CA LYS A 130 16.08 -13.18 0.59
C LYS A 130 16.23 -13.43 -0.91
N SER A 131 17.43 -13.21 -1.43
CA SER A 131 17.87 -13.75 -2.71
C SER A 131 17.58 -15.24 -2.74
N LEU A 132 16.69 -15.69 -3.63
CA LEU A 132 16.66 -17.08 -4.05
C LEU A 132 17.89 -17.29 -4.94
N GLN A 133 18.97 -17.77 -4.33
CA GLN A 133 20.04 -18.48 -5.06
C GLN A 133 19.66 -19.95 -5.16
#